data_AF-A0A026VXI5-F1
#
_entry.id   AF-A0A026VXI5-F1
#
_cell.length_a   1.000
_cell.length_b   1.000
_cell.length_c   1.000
_cell.angle_alpha   90.00
_cell.angle_beta   90.00
_cell.angle_gamma   90.00
#
_symmetry.space_group_name_H-M   'P 1'
#
loop_
_entity.id
_entity.type
_entity.pdbx_description
1 polymer ?
#
loop_
_entity_poly.entity_id
_entity_poly.type
_entity_poly.pdbx_seq_one_letter_code
_entity_poly.pdbx_strand_id
1 'polypeptide(L)'
;MTSALESMVVDEKQLPEKPVDREKTCPLLLRVFCNTGRHHNIMEYSRGNVPSNELQIYTWMDATLREITGLVKEVNPDARSKGTYFDFSLVTPELRNSGYRMREIGVTCSGQKGADDNKTLAQARFTIGDYLDISITPPNRMMQPAIRRGGLRQY
;
A
#
# COMPACT_ATOMS: atom_id res chain seq x y z
N MET A 1 -45.86 28.40 -14.74
CA MET A 1 -44.97 27.36 -15.30
C MET A 1 -43.76 27.25 -14.39
N THR A 2 -43.72 26.26 -13.51
CA THR A 2 -42.58 25.98 -12.62
C THR A 2 -41.98 24.64 -13.06
N SER A 3 -40.89 24.69 -13.81
CA SER A 3 -40.07 23.51 -14.11
C SER A 3 -39.01 23.37 -13.02
N ALA A 4 -39.19 22.41 -12.11
CA ALA A 4 -38.14 21.97 -11.21
C ALA A 4 -37.15 21.11 -12.01
N LEU A 5 -35.88 21.49 -11.98
CA LEU A 5 -34.79 20.77 -12.63
C LEU A 5 -34.59 19.41 -11.93
N GLU A 6 -34.61 18.34 -12.72
CA GLU A 6 -34.20 17.00 -12.28
C GLU A 6 -32.70 16.99 -11.98
N SER A 7 -32.35 16.55 -10.77
CA SER A 7 -30.99 16.31 -10.34
C SER A 7 -30.40 15.12 -11.10
N MET A 8 -29.60 15.39 -12.13
CA MET A 8 -28.78 14.35 -12.76
C MET A 8 -27.63 13.99 -11.80
N VAL A 9 -27.75 12.83 -11.16
CA VAL A 9 -26.63 12.17 -10.50
C VAL A 9 -25.69 11.73 -11.62
N VAL A 10 -24.64 12.52 -11.87
CA VAL A 10 -23.58 12.14 -12.79
C VAL A 10 -22.80 11.03 -12.13
N ASP A 11 -23.00 9.81 -12.63
CA ASP A 11 -22.13 8.67 -12.38
C ASP A 11 -20.69 9.10 -12.71
N GLU A 12 -19.86 9.34 -11.69
CA GLU A 12 -18.43 9.62 -11.84
C GLU A 12 -17.77 8.37 -12.43
N LYS A 13 -17.91 8.17 -13.74
CA LYS A 13 -17.03 7.32 -14.51
C LYS A 13 -15.63 7.87 -14.32
N GLN A 14 -14.88 7.25 -13.42
CA GLN A 14 -13.48 7.50 -13.18
C GLN A 14 -12.77 7.44 -14.52
N LEU A 15 -12.46 8.62 -15.08
CA LEU A 15 -11.78 8.74 -16.36
C LEU A 15 -10.46 7.97 -16.25
N PRO A 16 -10.05 7.21 -17.28
CA PRO A 16 -8.77 6.53 -17.24
C PRO A 16 -7.68 7.57 -16.98
N GLU A 17 -6.99 7.43 -15.85
CA GLU A 17 -5.90 8.32 -15.50
C GLU A 17 -4.86 8.27 -16.62
N LYS A 18 -4.56 9.44 -17.20
CA LYS A 18 -3.59 9.52 -18.28
C LYS A 18 -2.20 9.15 -17.73
N PRO A 19 -1.42 8.32 -18.45
CA PRO A 19 -0.05 8.01 -18.04
C PRO A 19 0.76 9.30 -17.92
N VAL A 20 1.64 9.37 -16.90
CA VAL A 20 2.43 10.57 -16.62
C VAL A 20 3.61 10.62 -17.58
N ASP A 21 3.87 11.78 -18.17
CA ASP A 21 5.10 12.01 -18.94
C ASP A 21 6.27 12.19 -17.95
N ARG A 22 6.96 11.07 -17.65
CA ARG A 22 8.05 10.99 -16.66
C ARG A 22 9.30 11.77 -17.06
N GLU A 23 9.45 12.14 -18.33
CA GLU A 23 10.58 12.97 -18.80
C GLU A 23 10.37 14.45 -18.50
N LYS A 24 9.12 14.90 -18.46
CA LYS A 24 8.75 16.31 -18.23
C LYS A 24 8.23 16.60 -16.83
N THR A 25 7.86 15.56 -16.10
CA THR A 25 7.28 15.68 -14.75
C THR A 25 8.34 15.36 -13.71
N CYS A 26 8.58 16.27 -12.77
CA CYS A 26 9.48 16.00 -11.65
C CYS A 26 8.93 14.84 -10.78
N PRO A 27 9.76 13.85 -10.40
CA PRO A 27 9.31 12.78 -9.52
C PRO A 27 8.98 13.29 -8.12
N LEU A 28 8.07 12.60 -7.44
CA LEU A 28 7.79 12.76 -6.02
C LEU A 28 8.68 11.84 -5.18
N LEU A 29 8.93 12.24 -3.93
CA LEU A 29 9.58 11.40 -2.94
C LEU A 29 8.53 10.53 -2.24
N LEU A 30 8.61 9.22 -2.45
CA LEU A 30 7.83 8.22 -1.75
C LEU A 30 8.69 7.63 -0.62
N ARG A 31 8.20 7.75 0.62
CA ARG A 31 8.83 7.15 1.80
C ARG A 31 8.15 5.82 2.11
N VAL A 32 8.93 4.74 2.03
CA VAL A 32 8.47 3.37 2.19
C VAL A 32 9.08 2.77 3.44
N PHE A 33 8.28 2.10 4.25
CA PHE A 33 8.72 1.42 5.47
C PHE A 33 8.41 -0.07 5.36
N CYS A 34 9.43 -0.90 5.45
CA CYS A 34 9.30 -2.35 5.26
C CYS A 34 9.41 -3.09 6.60
N ASN A 35 8.54 -4.07 6.81
CA ASN A 35 8.60 -4.97 7.97
C ASN A 35 8.30 -6.42 7.55
N THR A 36 8.81 -7.40 8.30
CA THR A 36 8.69 -8.81 7.94
C THR A 36 7.60 -9.51 8.76
N GLY A 37 6.50 -9.87 8.09
CA GLY A 37 5.40 -10.70 8.60
C GLY A 37 4.23 -9.93 9.21
N ARG A 38 4.32 -8.61 9.37
CA ARG A 38 3.21 -7.73 9.72
C ARG A 38 3.53 -6.28 9.37
N HIS A 39 2.52 -5.43 9.28
CA HIS A 39 2.67 -3.98 9.20
C HIS A 39 3.24 -3.41 10.51
N HIS A 40 3.87 -2.23 10.45
CA HIS A 40 4.26 -1.49 11.66
C HIS A 40 3.02 -1.07 12.46
N ASN A 41 3.18 -0.90 13.77
CA ASN A 41 2.10 -0.37 14.59
C ASN A 41 1.90 1.12 14.25
N ILE A 42 0.65 1.55 14.11
CA ILE A 42 0.30 2.94 13.81
C ILE A 42 0.90 3.95 14.82
N MET A 43 1.10 3.51 16.07
CA MET A 43 1.71 4.33 17.12
C MET A 43 3.20 4.65 16.84
N GLU A 44 3.90 3.84 16.04
CA GLU A 44 5.29 4.08 15.65
C GLU A 44 5.44 5.32 14.74
N TYR A 45 4.36 5.71 14.06
CA TYR A 45 4.30 6.91 13.23
C TYR A 45 3.92 8.17 14.03
N SER A 46 3.50 8.02 15.29
CA SER A 46 2.99 9.12 16.09
C SER A 46 4.08 10.07 16.59
N ARG A 47 3.70 11.33 16.86
CA ARG A 47 4.57 12.37 17.44
C ARG A 47 5.84 12.68 16.62
N GLY A 48 5.78 12.53 15.30
CA GLY A 48 6.90 12.81 14.41
C GLY A 48 7.95 11.69 14.35
N ASN A 49 7.72 10.56 15.03
CA ASN A 49 8.54 9.38 14.86
C ASN A 49 8.14 8.61 13.60
N VAL A 50 9.08 7.82 13.09
CA VAL A 50 8.86 6.86 12.00
C VAL A 50 9.70 5.60 12.26
N PRO A 51 9.33 4.44 11.71
CA PRO A 51 10.17 3.24 11.79
C PRO A 51 11.55 3.44 11.15
N SER A 52 12.58 2.75 11.66
CA SER A 52 13.97 2.95 11.24
C SER A 52 14.30 2.43 9.83
N ASN A 53 13.51 1.50 9.29
CA ASN A 53 13.75 0.84 8.00
C ASN A 53 13.14 1.63 6.84
N GLU A 54 13.53 2.90 6.71
CA GLU A 54 13.05 3.79 5.65
C GLU A 54 13.76 3.51 4.31
N LEU A 55 12.98 3.31 3.27
CA LEU A 55 13.40 3.27 1.87
C LEU A 55 12.79 4.46 1.14
N GLN A 56 13.64 5.28 0.53
CA GLN A 56 13.23 6.44 -0.24
C GLN A 56 13.23 6.12 -1.72
N ILE A 57 12.11 6.38 -2.39
CA ILE A 57 11.92 6.10 -3.81
C ILE A 57 11.50 7.38 -4.51
N TYR A 58 12.22 7.77 -5.57
CA TYR A 58 11.78 8.81 -6.49
C TYR A 58 10.91 8.20 -7.58
N THR A 59 9.63 8.59 -7.62
CA THR A 59 8.65 7.99 -8.54
C THR A 59 7.54 8.97 -8.92
N TRP A 60 6.49 8.49 -9.58
CA TRP A 60 5.34 9.28 -10.02
C TRP A 60 4.02 8.65 -9.54
N MET A 61 2.93 9.41 -9.70
CA MET A 61 1.57 8.98 -9.30
C MET A 61 1.07 7.74 -10.07
N ASP A 62 1.63 7.46 -11.24
CA ASP A 62 1.32 6.28 -12.05
C ASP A 62 2.15 5.04 -11.69
N ALA A 63 3.02 5.13 -10.68
CA ALA A 63 3.82 4.00 -10.24
C ALA A 63 2.92 2.88 -9.70
N THR A 64 3.19 1.66 -10.17
CA THR A 64 2.40 0.48 -9.82
C THR A 64 2.94 -0.21 -8.57
N LEU A 65 2.09 -0.98 -7.88
CA LEU A 65 2.56 -1.82 -6.76
C LEU A 65 3.65 -2.80 -7.21
N ARG A 66 3.58 -3.31 -8.45
CA ARG A 66 4.61 -4.17 -9.01
C ARG A 66 5.95 -3.45 -9.20
N GLU A 67 5.95 -2.20 -9.66
CA GLU A 67 7.16 -1.37 -9.74
C GLU A 67 7.80 -1.18 -8.38
N ILE A 68 6.98 -0.83 -7.36
CA ILE A 68 7.46 -0.63 -5.99
C ILE A 68 8.03 -1.94 -5.41
N THR A 69 7.35 -3.07 -5.62
CA THR A 69 7.86 -4.40 -5.24
C THR A 69 9.21 -4.72 -5.88
N GLY A 70 9.43 -4.30 -7.13
CA GLY A 70 10.72 -4.45 -7.80
C GLY A 70 11.85 -3.75 -7.04
N LEU A 71 11.64 -2.49 -6.69
CA LEU A 71 12.60 -1.67 -5.95
C LEU A 71 12.86 -2.20 -4.54
N VAL A 72 11.83 -2.66 -3.83
CA VAL A 72 11.97 -3.26 -2.50
C VAL A 72 12.84 -4.52 -2.55
N LYS A 73 12.75 -5.34 -3.61
CA LYS A 73 13.56 -6.54 -3.78
C LYS A 73 15.03 -6.24 -4.03
N GLU A 74 15.36 -5.09 -4.62
CA GLU A 74 16.75 -4.70 -4.83
C GLU A 74 17.45 -4.47 -3.50
N VAL A 75 16.78 -3.82 -2.55
CA VAL A 75 17.32 -3.49 -1.23
C VAL A 75 17.12 -4.56 -0.16
N ASN A 76 16.13 -5.43 -0.31
CA ASN A 76 15.85 -6.52 0.63
C ASN A 76 15.99 -7.90 -0.05
N PRO A 77 17.17 -8.54 0.03
CA PRO A 77 17.44 -9.84 -0.58
C PRO A 77 16.48 -10.95 -0.13
N ASP A 78 16.05 -10.94 1.14
CA ASP A 78 15.17 -11.97 1.69
C ASP A 78 13.79 -11.96 1.03
N ALA A 79 13.37 -10.80 0.51
CA ALA A 79 12.10 -10.60 -0.16
C ALA A 79 12.09 -11.12 -1.63
N ARG A 80 13.25 -11.53 -2.17
CA ARG A 80 13.36 -12.04 -3.55
C ARG A 80 12.78 -13.43 -3.72
N SER A 81 12.68 -14.20 -2.63
CA SER A 81 12.18 -15.57 -2.65
C SER A 81 10.83 -15.66 -3.36
N LYS A 82 10.69 -16.59 -4.31
CA LYS A 82 9.42 -16.83 -5.00
C LYS A 82 8.35 -17.23 -3.99
N GLY A 83 7.13 -16.68 -4.14
CA GLY A 83 6.05 -16.86 -3.17
C GLY A 83 6.11 -15.93 -1.96
N THR A 84 7.00 -14.94 -1.94
CA THR A 84 6.96 -13.85 -0.94
C THR A 84 5.82 -12.90 -1.26
N TYR A 85 4.95 -12.66 -0.28
CA TYR A 85 3.87 -11.68 -0.39
C TYR A 85 4.30 -10.32 0.14
N PHE A 86 3.84 -9.28 -0.54
CA PHE A 86 4.03 -7.88 -0.16
C PHE A 86 2.65 -7.28 -0.01
N ASP A 87 2.25 -7.02 1.23
CA ASP A 87 1.02 -6.34 1.57
C ASP A 87 1.31 -4.85 1.74
N PHE A 88 0.54 -4.00 1.07
CA PHE A 88 0.75 -2.57 0.99
C PHE A 88 -0.34 -1.82 1.77
N SER A 89 0.10 -0.91 2.64
CA SER A 89 -0.78 -0.02 3.38
C SER A 89 -0.31 1.42 3.28
N LEU A 90 -1.24 2.35 3.05
CA LEU A 90 -0.97 3.78 3.15
C LEU A 90 -1.14 4.23 4.59
N VAL A 91 -0.17 5.01 5.07
CA VAL A 91 -0.20 5.63 6.39
C VAL A 91 -0.34 7.13 6.20
N THR A 92 -1.55 7.62 6.41
CA THR A 92 -1.92 9.03 6.17
C THR A 92 -2.01 9.77 7.50
N PRO A 93 -1.41 10.97 7.64
CA PRO A 93 -1.65 11.84 8.79
C PRO A 93 -3.12 12.28 8.84
N GLU A 94 -3.76 12.19 9.99
CA GLU A 94 -5.11 12.72 10.16
C GLU A 94 -5.08 14.24 10.27
N LEU A 95 -5.99 14.93 9.58
CA LEU A 95 -6.06 16.39 9.62
C LEU A 95 -6.69 16.91 10.92
N ARG A 96 -7.59 16.14 11.54
CA ARG A 96 -8.35 16.56 12.73
C ARG A 96 -7.73 16.11 14.04
N ASN A 97 -6.99 15.00 14.01
CA ASN A 97 -6.35 14.42 15.18
C ASN A 97 -4.83 14.38 14.94
N SER A 98 -4.02 14.52 15.98
CA SER A 98 -2.56 14.38 15.89
C SER A 98 -2.12 12.90 15.76
N GLY A 99 -2.85 12.12 14.95
CA GLY A 99 -2.64 10.69 14.73
C GLY A 99 -2.43 10.36 13.26
N TYR A 100 -2.19 9.08 13.01
CA TYR A 100 -2.11 8.53 11.65
C TYR A 100 -3.19 7.47 11.48
N ARG A 101 -3.65 7.29 10.26
CA ARG A 101 -4.52 6.19 9.86
C ARG A 101 -3.77 5.28 8.90
N MET A 102 -3.91 3.97 9.08
CA MET A 102 -3.39 2.97 8.15
C MET A 102 -4.54 2.42 7.32
N ARG A 103 -4.35 2.35 6.00
CA ARG A 103 -5.33 1.82 5.05
C ARG A 103 -4.66 0.90 4.06
N GLU A 104 -5.08 -0.36 4.04
CA GLU A 104 -4.62 -1.35 3.07
C GLU A 104 -5.00 -0.92 1.64
N ILE A 105 -4.07 -1.10 0.70
CA ILE A 105 -4.25 -0.74 -0.71
C ILE A 105 -4.10 -1.91 -1.67
N GLY A 106 -3.48 -3.02 -1.29
CA GLY A 106 -3.39 -4.20 -2.13
C GLY A 106 -2.19 -5.07 -1.83
N VAL A 107 -2.09 -6.20 -2.54
CA VAL A 107 -1.05 -7.20 -2.31
C VAL A 107 -0.40 -7.63 -3.61
N THR A 108 0.92 -7.84 -3.59
CA THR A 108 1.65 -8.47 -4.71
C THR A 108 2.42 -9.69 -4.26
N CYS A 109 2.75 -10.59 -5.18
CA CYS A 109 3.51 -11.81 -4.89
C CYS A 109 4.76 -11.91 -5.77
N SER A 110 5.88 -12.32 -5.18
CA SER A 110 7.11 -12.55 -5.94
C SER A 110 6.98 -13.76 -6.86
N GLY A 111 7.07 -13.53 -8.16
CA GLY A 111 7.05 -14.59 -9.17
C GLY A 111 5.65 -15.05 -9.59
N GLN A 112 4.59 -14.40 -9.10
CA GLN A 112 3.21 -14.64 -9.51
C GLN A 112 2.53 -13.32 -9.85
N LYS A 113 1.70 -13.32 -10.89
CA LYS A 113 0.93 -12.13 -11.28
C LYS A 113 -0.29 -12.01 -10.35
N GLY A 114 -0.40 -10.89 -9.65
CA GLY A 114 -1.53 -10.55 -8.79
C GLY A 114 -2.57 -9.67 -9.49
N ALA A 115 -3.74 -9.52 -8.85
CA ALA A 115 -4.78 -8.59 -9.30
C ALA A 115 -4.37 -7.12 -9.08
N ASP A 116 -3.66 -6.84 -7.99
CA ASP A 116 -3.24 -5.48 -7.61
C ASP A 116 -1.90 -5.06 -8.23
N ASP A 117 -1.24 -5.92 -9.02
CA ASP A 117 0.08 -5.64 -9.59
C ASP A 117 0.13 -4.33 -10.38
N ASN A 118 -0.93 -4.03 -11.12
CA ASN A 118 -1.04 -2.83 -11.95
C ASN A 118 -1.73 -1.65 -11.24
N LYS A 119 -2.09 -1.81 -9.97
CA LYS A 119 -2.72 -0.74 -9.20
C LYS A 119 -1.72 0.38 -8.97
N THR A 120 -2.08 1.59 -9.37
CA THR A 120 -1.19 2.76 -9.26
C THR A 120 -1.34 3.48 -7.92
N LEU A 121 -0.37 4.31 -7.56
CA LEU A 121 -0.49 5.20 -6.38
C LEU A 121 -1.71 6.13 -6.49
N ALA A 122 -1.99 6.64 -7.69
CA ALA A 122 -3.15 7.48 -7.95
C ALA A 122 -4.47 6.71 -7.74
N GLN A 123 -4.60 5.50 -8.29
CA GLN A 123 -5.75 4.61 -8.04
C GLN A 123 -5.88 4.23 -6.56
N ALA A 124 -4.76 4.11 -5.84
CA ALA A 124 -4.74 3.87 -4.41
C ALA A 124 -5.13 5.11 -3.58
N ARG A 125 -5.35 6.28 -4.21
CA ARG A 125 -5.61 7.58 -3.57
C ARG A 125 -4.47 8.02 -2.64
N PHE A 126 -3.24 7.77 -3.06
CA PHE A 126 -2.06 8.32 -2.41
C PHE A 126 -2.05 9.85 -2.51
N THR A 127 -1.66 10.52 -1.43
CA THR A 127 -1.42 11.96 -1.41
C THR A 127 0.04 12.20 -1.00
N ILE A 128 0.67 13.21 -1.59
CA ILE A 128 2.04 13.59 -1.19
C ILE A 128 2.06 13.93 0.30
N GLY A 129 2.92 13.25 1.04
CA GLY A 129 2.98 13.32 2.51
C GLY A 129 2.46 12.07 3.21
N ASP A 130 1.72 11.20 2.50
CA ASP A 130 1.44 9.84 2.97
C ASP A 130 2.74 9.02 3.00
N TYR A 131 2.80 8.07 3.94
CA TYR A 131 3.82 7.03 3.94
C TYR A 131 3.26 5.74 3.34
N LEU A 132 4.16 4.90 2.83
CA LEU A 132 3.83 3.55 2.38
C LEU A 132 4.43 2.54 3.34
N ASP A 133 3.61 1.70 3.96
CA ASP A 133 4.02 0.61 4.82
C ASP A 133 3.86 -0.72 4.07
N ILE A 134 4.91 -1.54 4.04
CA ILE A 134 4.93 -2.81 3.34
C ILE A 134 5.25 -3.95 4.31
N SER A 135 4.30 -4.88 4.45
CA SER A 135 4.51 -6.13 5.17
C SER A 135 4.98 -7.21 4.20
N ILE A 136 6.19 -7.70 4.43
CA ILE A 136 6.85 -8.73 3.62
C ILE A 136 6.67 -10.07 4.31
N THR A 137 5.97 -11.00 3.66
CA THR A 137 5.71 -12.35 4.20
C THR A 137 6.39 -13.39 3.31
N PRO A 138 7.57 -13.91 3.73
CA PRO A 138 8.25 -14.97 3.00
C PRO A 138 7.39 -16.24 2.88
N PRO A 139 7.58 -17.06 1.84
CA PRO A 139 6.75 -18.25 1.58
C PRO A 139 6.76 -19.24 2.74
N ASN A 140 7.87 -19.38 3.45
CA ASN A 140 8.00 -20.33 4.56
C ASN A 140 7.19 -19.94 5.81
N ARG A 141 6.70 -18.70 5.89
CA ARG A 141 5.81 -18.25 6.98
C ARG A 141 4.32 -18.50 6.69
N MET A 142 3.94 -18.83 5.46
CA MET A 142 2.54 -19.11 5.11
C MET A 142 2.05 -20.51 5.55
N MET A 143 2.91 -21.34 6.15
CA MET A 143 2.55 -22.66 6.71
C MET A 143 1.99 -22.62 8.15
N GLN A 144 1.34 -21.53 8.56
CA GLN A 144 0.42 -21.60 9.70
C GLN A 144 -0.87 -20.84 9.38
N PRO A 145 -1.91 -21.53 8.89
CA PRO A 145 -3.26 -21.10 9.22
C PRO A 145 -3.31 -21.08 10.75
N ALA A 146 -3.71 -19.96 11.33
CA ALA A 146 -4.05 -19.91 12.74
C ALA A 146 -5.21 -20.89 12.97
N ILE A 147 -4.88 -22.14 13.28
CA ILE A 147 -5.81 -23.10 13.86
C ILE A 147 -6.23 -22.43 15.16
N ARG A 148 -7.45 -21.88 15.15
CA ARG A 148 -8.16 -21.45 16.34
C ARG A 148 -8.04 -22.62 17.33
N ARG A 149 -7.22 -22.46 18.37
CA ARG A 149 -7.26 -23.30 19.57
C ARG A 149 -8.60 -23.03 20.26
N GLY A 150 -9.68 -23.56 19.68
CA GLY A 150 -10.94 -23.81 20.36
C GLY A 150 -10.78 -25.14 21.09
N GLY A 151 -10.79 -25.06 22.41
CA GLY A 151 -10.33 -26.12 23.30
C GLY A 151 -11.08 -27.45 23.18
N LEU A 152 -10.34 -28.53 23.45
CA LEU A 152 -10.92 -29.76 23.94
C LEU A 152 -11.69 -29.44 25.23
N ARG A 153 -13.02 -29.53 25.17
CA ARG A 153 -13.78 -29.98 26.35
C ARG A 153 -13.77 -31.50 26.31
N GLN A 154 -13.01 -32.09 27.22
CA GLN A 154 -13.25 -33.48 27.63
C GLN A 154 -14.51 -33.52 28.52
N TYR A 155 -15.15 -34.68 28.45
CA TYR A 155 -16.38 -35.13 29.10
C TYR A 155 -16.50 -34.76 30.58
#